data_AF-F8PNU6-F1
#
_entry.id   AF-F8PNU6-F1
#
_cell.length_a   1.000
_cell.length_b   1.000
_cell.length_c   1.000
_cell.angle_alpha   90.00
_cell.angle_beta   90.00
_cell.angle_gamma   90.00
#
_symmetry.space_group_name_H-M   'P 1'
#
loop_
_entity.id
_entity.type
_entity.pdbx_description
1 polymer ?
#
loop_
_entity_poly.entity_id
_entity_poly.type
_entity_poly.pdbx_seq_one_letter_code
_entity_poly.pdbx_strand_id
1 'polypeptide(L)' 'MLYLIHILLCVWPDSVVKLVLSNWLVNPTGKQNSFIEVDLMQEHMDYWIRVCHFTA' A
#
# COMPACT_ATOMS: atom_id res chain seq x y z
N MET A 1 -3.55 1.20 -16.61
CA MET A 1 -2.88 2.36 -15.99
C MET A 1 -3.56 3.70 -16.28
N LEU A 2 -4.02 3.98 -17.52
CA LEU A 2 -4.76 5.22 -17.83
C LEU A 2 -6.02 5.44 -16.97
N TYR A 3 -6.75 4.37 -16.65
CA TYR A 3 -7.95 4.45 -15.81
C TYR A 3 -7.64 4.96 -14.39
N LEU A 4 -6.56 4.48 -13.78
CA LEU A 4 -6.14 4.93 -12.45
C LEU A 4 -5.72 6.41 -12.50
N ILE A 5 -4.95 6.79 -13.51
CA ILE A 5 -4.53 8.18 -13.72
C ILE A 5 -5.76 9.09 -13.90
N HIS A 6 -6.75 8.66 -14.68
CA HIS A 6 -8.00 9.41 -14.86
C HIS A 6 -8.78 9.56 -13.55
N ILE A 7 -8.87 8.50 -12.75
CA ILE A 7 -9.51 8.58 -11.42
C ILE A 7 -8.79 9.60 -10.54
N LEU A 8 -7.47 9.49 -10.44
CA LEU A 8 -6.65 10.34 -9.58
C LEU A 8 -6.66 11.81 -10.02
N LEU A 9 -6.76 12.10 -11.32
CA LEU A 9 -6.67 13.47 -11.83
C LEU A 9 -8.02 14.13 -12.12
N CYS A 10 -9.06 13.35 -12.43
CA CYS A 10 -10.32 13.89 -12.94
C CYS A 10 -11.54 13.55 -12.10
N VAL A 11 -11.50 12.48 -11.29
CA VAL A 11 -12.67 11.98 -10.56
C VAL A 11 -12.59 12.29 -9.07
N TRP A 12 -11.43 12.10 -8.45
CA TRP A 12 -11.26 12.28 -7.01
C TRP A 12 -10.86 13.71 -6.63
N PRO A 13 -11.38 14.25 -5.51
CA PRO A 13 -10.90 15.51 -4.95
C PRO A 13 -9.43 15.41 -4.50
N ASP A 14 -8.68 16.51 -4.60
CA ASP A 14 -7.25 16.57 -4.26
C ASP A 14 -6.93 16.05 -2.84
N SER A 15 -7.82 16.29 -1.87
CA SER A 15 -7.65 15.81 -0.50
C SER A 15 -7.67 14.27 -0.42
N VAL A 16 -8.52 13.61 -1.20
CA VAL A 16 -8.62 12.16 -1.27
C VAL A 16 -7.42 11.58 -2.01
N VAL A 17 -7.02 12.20 -3.12
CA VAL A 17 -5.84 11.78 -3.90
C VAL A 17 -4.59 11.83 -3.03
N LYS A 18 -4.39 12.94 -2.29
CA LYS A 18 -3.27 13.08 -1.37
C LYS A 18 -3.30 12.03 -0.27
N LEU A 19 -4.47 11.80 0.35
CA LEU A 19 -4.63 10.78 1.37
C LEU A 19 -4.27 9.38 0.85
N VAL A 20 -4.80 9.00 -0.32
CA VAL A 20 -4.57 7.68 -0.90
C VAL A 20 -3.11 7.50 -1.31
N LEU A 21 -2.51 8.45 -2.02
CA LEU A 21 -1.11 8.35 -2.44
C LEU A 21 -0.13 8.37 -1.27
N SER A 22 -0.43 9.11 -0.19
CA SER A 22 0.39 9.10 1.04
C SER A 22 0.35 7.76 1.78
N ASN A 23 -0.66 6.92 1.55
CA ASN A 23 -0.78 5.61 2.17
C ASN A 23 -0.48 4.44 1.21
N TRP A 24 -0.14 4.72 -0.06
CA TRP A 24 0.14 3.68 -1.06
C TRP A 24 1.48 2.99 -0.83
N LEU A 25 2.46 3.74 -0.32
CA LEU A 25 3.82 3.27 -0.09
C LEU A 25 4.17 3.34 1.39
N VAL A 26 4.82 2.30 1.89
CA VAL A 26 5.30 2.19 3.26
C VAL A 26 6.80 1.95 3.27
N ASN A 27 7.51 2.51 4.25
CA ASN A 27 8.93 2.25 4.46
C ASN A 27 9.13 1.49 5.78
N PRO A 28 9.16 0.16 5.75
CA PRO A 28 9.31 -0.64 6.97
C PRO A 28 10.73 -0.57 7.56
N THR A 29 11.71 -0.08 6.79
CA THR A 29 13.13 -0.08 7.19
C THR A 29 13.63 1.26 7.72
N GLY A 30 12.89 2.34 7.47
CA GLY A 30 13.33 3.72 7.73
C GLY A 30 14.47 4.22 6.84
N LYS A 31 15.00 3.41 5.91
CA LYS A 31 16.09 3.80 5.01
C LYS A 31 15.59 4.61 3.82
N GLN A 32 16.40 5.54 3.33
CA GLN A 32 16.03 6.33 2.16
C GLN A 32 15.75 5.44 0.94
N ASN A 33 14.73 5.80 0.14
CA ASN A 33 14.32 5.09 -1.08
C ASN A 33 13.96 3.61 -0.89
N SER A 34 13.69 3.17 0.35
CA SER A 34 13.33 1.78 0.67
C SER A 34 11.83 1.65 0.91
N PHE A 35 11.04 2.26 0.04
CA PHE A 35 9.58 2.20 0.07
C PHE A 35 9.09 0.97 -0.70
N ILE A 36 8.10 0.29 -0.15
CA ILE A 36 7.38 -0.81 -0.79
C ILE A 36 5.89 -0.49 -0.83
N GLU A 37 5.16 -1.17 -1.70
CA GLU A 37 3.70 -1.05 -1.75
C GLU A 37 3.09 -1.56 -0.45
N VAL A 38 2.11 -0.83 0.10
CA VAL A 38 1.44 -1.19 1.36
C VAL A 38 0.74 -2.56 1.25
N ASP A 39 0.28 -2.92 0.06
CA ASP A 39 -0.35 -4.21 -0.25
C ASP A 39 0.60 -5.39 0.01
N LEU A 40 1.87 -5.26 -0.38
CA LEU A 40 2.89 -6.30 -0.12
C LEU A 40 3.14 -6.50 1.38
N MET A 41 3.08 -5.43 2.17
CA MET A 41 3.15 -5.54 3.64
C MET A 41 1.93 -6.29 4.20
N GLN A 42 0.74 -6.00 3.68
CA GLN A 42 -0.49 -6.69 4.10
C GLN A 42 -0.44 -8.17 3.74
N GLU A 43 -0.02 -8.51 2.51
CA GLU A 43 0.14 -9.90 2.07
C GLU A 43 1.15 -10.66 2.93
N HIS A 44 2.28 -10.02 3.27
CA HIS A 44 3.29 -10.61 4.15
C HIS A 44 2.73 -10.88 5.55
N MET A 45 1.94 -9.97 6.11
CA MET A 45 1.27 -10.17 7.39
C MET A 45 0.28 -11.33 7.32
N ASP A 46 -0.53 -11.42 6.26
CA ASP A 46 -1.48 -12.50 6.06
C ASP A 46 -0.80 -13.87 5.92
N TYR A 47 0.36 -13.91 5.24
CA TYR A 47 1.19 -15.10 5.16
C TYR A 47 1.58 -15.60 6.56
N TRP A 48 2.08 -14.72 7.43
CA TRP A 48 2.48 -15.10 8.79
C TRP A 48 1.31 -15.52 9.67
N ILE A 49 0.16 -14.84 9.56
CA ILE A 49 -1.06 -15.25 10.27
C ILE A 49 -1.43 -16.68 9.90
N ARG A 50 -1.39 -17.02 8.60
CA ARG A 50 -1.65 -18.38 8.12
C ARG A 50 -0.62 -19.37 8.68
N VAL A 51 0.68 -19.07 8.60
CA VAL A 51 1.74 -19.94 9.14
C VAL A 51 1.52 -20.23 10.62
N CYS A 52 1.33 -19.19 11.44
CA CYS A 52 1.10 -19.33 12.88
C CYS A 52 -0.19 -20.10 13.21
N HIS A 53 -1.25 -19.92 12.43
CA HIS A 53 -2.50 -20.66 12.61
C HIS A 53 -2.37 -22.15 12.26
N PHE A 54 -1.50 -22.52 11.32
CA PHE A 54 -1.28 -23.93 10.94
C PHE A 54 -0.17 -24.63 11.75
N THR A 55 0.65 -23.89 12.50
CA THR A 55 1.71 -24.44 13.36
C THR A 55 1.34 -24.50 14.85
N ALA A 56 0.17 -23.97 15.24
CA ALA A 56 -0.39 -24.03 16.59
C ALA A 56 -1.50 -25.09 16.69
#